data_AF-A0A521M963-F1
#
_entry.id   AF-A0A521M963-F1
#
_cell.length_a   1.000
_cell.length_b   1.000
_cell.length_c   1.000
_cell.angle_alpha   90.00
_cell.angle_beta   90.00
_cell.angle_gamma   90.00
#
_symmetry.space_group_name_H-M   'P 1'
#
loop_
_entity.id
_entity.type
_entity.pdbx_description
1 polymer ?
#
loop_
_entity_poly.entity_id
_entity_poly.type
_entity_poly.pdbx_seq_one_letter_code
_entity_poly.pdbx_strand_id
1 'polypeptide(L)'
;MTKRRNLLAGGAALAAAPFFVRTATAQMPKPAAKPMLIFAGDETSEACKVWRTQWEPMFKQSPAFQKLDYRVVFTKTPALLLKPASWPADLRWVLDALLMSQVGVEQGAETPRFFLVQNGQITFTAVGNNAWRDVMFPTLLDVTNTRA
;
A
#
# COMPACT_ATOMS: atom_id res chain seq x y z
N MET A 1 -45.68 -58.50 -59.67
CA MET A 1 -45.33 -57.54 -60.73
C MET A 1 -44.01 -56.87 -60.39
N THR A 2 -43.10 -56.84 -61.35
CA THR A 2 -41.69 -56.43 -61.28
C THR A 2 -41.52 -54.91 -61.45
N LYS A 3 -40.53 -54.29 -60.76
CA LYS A 3 -39.52 -53.30 -61.26
C LYS A 3 -38.92 -52.51 -60.09
N ARG A 4 -37.63 -52.71 -59.76
CA ARG A 4 -36.40 -52.07 -60.31
C ARG A 4 -36.11 -50.66 -59.76
N ARG A 5 -35.10 -50.62 -58.87
CA ARG A 5 -33.92 -49.74 -58.75
C ARG A 5 -34.04 -48.26 -59.12
N ASN A 6 -33.54 -47.38 -58.23
CA ASN A 6 -32.44 -46.46 -58.55
C ASN A 6 -31.75 -45.91 -57.28
N LEU A 7 -30.42 -45.88 -57.32
CA LEU A 7 -29.49 -45.22 -56.41
C LEU A 7 -29.54 -43.69 -56.55
N LEU A 8 -29.06 -42.98 -55.51
CA LEU A 8 -28.16 -41.79 -55.50
C LEU A 8 -28.20 -41.22 -54.06
N ALA A 9 -27.21 -41.44 -53.19
CA ALA A 9 -25.91 -40.76 -53.07
C ALA A 9 -26.02 -39.22 -52.93
N GLY A 10 -25.62 -38.68 -51.77
CA GLY A 10 -25.20 -37.27 -51.68
C GLY A 10 -25.38 -36.60 -50.31
N GLY A 11 -24.28 -36.43 -49.58
CA GLY A 11 -24.06 -35.23 -48.76
C GLY A 11 -24.32 -35.33 -47.25
N ALA A 12 -23.37 -35.91 -46.51
CA ALA A 12 -23.23 -35.61 -45.08
C ALA A 12 -22.45 -34.28 -44.93
N ALA A 13 -23.17 -33.19 -44.68
CA ALA A 13 -22.56 -31.94 -44.25
C ALA A 13 -22.31 -32.00 -42.73
N LEU A 14 -21.08 -32.28 -42.33
CA LEU A 14 -20.62 -32.10 -40.94
C LEU A 14 -20.50 -30.60 -40.68
N ALA A 15 -21.46 -30.04 -39.94
CA ALA A 15 -21.36 -28.71 -39.38
C ALA A 15 -20.27 -28.71 -38.28
N ALA A 16 -19.14 -28.08 -38.56
CA ALA A 16 -18.11 -27.78 -37.57
C ALA A 16 -18.63 -26.67 -36.65
N ALA A 17 -19.02 -27.02 -35.43
CA ALA A 17 -19.29 -26.05 -34.38
C ALA A 17 -17.95 -25.45 -33.88
N PRO A 18 -17.78 -24.12 -33.86
CA PRO A 18 -16.60 -23.52 -33.25
C PRO A 18 -16.68 -23.70 -31.74
N PHE A 19 -15.77 -24.50 -31.18
CA PHE A 19 -15.48 -24.51 -29.75
C PHE A 19 -15.01 -23.12 -29.35
N PHE A 20 -15.86 -22.35 -28.68
CA PHE A 20 -15.44 -21.15 -27.96
C PHE A 20 -14.56 -21.59 -26.78
N VAL A 21 -13.24 -21.58 -26.99
CA VAL A 21 -12.25 -21.66 -25.91
C VAL A 21 -12.37 -20.37 -25.11
N ARG A 22 -13.09 -20.43 -23.99
CA ARG A 22 -13.11 -19.38 -22.98
C ARG A 22 -11.71 -19.34 -22.34
N THR A 23 -10.81 -18.53 -22.87
CA THR A 23 -9.55 -18.21 -22.22
C THR A 23 -9.86 -17.39 -20.97
N ALA A 24 -10.10 -18.07 -19.86
CA ALA A 24 -10.03 -17.47 -18.54
C ALA A 24 -8.57 -17.04 -18.34
N THR A 25 -8.25 -15.77 -18.56
CA THR A 25 -7.03 -15.18 -18.04
C THR A 25 -7.14 -15.23 -16.53
N ALA A 26 -6.57 -16.26 -15.91
CA ALA A 26 -6.31 -16.26 -14.48
C ALA A 26 -5.46 -15.02 -14.21
N GLN A 27 -6.07 -13.97 -13.66
CA GLN A 27 -5.33 -12.84 -13.08
C GLN A 27 -4.44 -13.44 -12.00
N MET A 28 -3.14 -13.57 -12.30
CA MET A 28 -2.16 -13.91 -11.29
C MET A 28 -2.32 -12.90 -10.15
N PRO A 29 -2.38 -13.36 -8.88
CA PRO A 29 -2.43 -12.45 -7.75
C PRO A 29 -1.26 -11.47 -7.87
N LYS A 30 -1.56 -10.17 -7.95
CA LYS A 30 -0.52 -9.15 -7.88
C LYS A 30 0.27 -9.41 -6.59
N PRO A 31 1.61 -9.52 -6.64
CA PRO A 31 2.40 -9.64 -5.43
C PRO A 31 1.97 -8.57 -4.44
N ALA A 32 1.68 -8.97 -3.20
CA ALA A 32 1.28 -8.03 -2.17
C ALA A 32 2.35 -6.93 -2.09
N ALA A 33 1.93 -5.67 -2.24
CA ALA A 33 2.85 -4.54 -2.17
C ALA A 33 3.49 -4.53 -0.77
N LYS A 34 4.78 -4.18 -0.70
CA LYS A 34 5.44 -4.04 0.60
C LYS A 34 4.64 -3.05 1.47
N PRO A 35 4.53 -3.30 2.78
CA PRO A 35 4.02 -2.28 3.69
C PRO A 35 4.89 -1.04 3.58
N MET A 36 4.28 0.14 3.58
CA MET A 36 4.99 1.41 3.50
C MET A 36 4.89 2.13 4.83
N LEU A 37 6.03 2.53 5.39
CA LEU A 37 6.11 3.45 6.51
C LEU A 37 6.39 4.85 5.98
N ILE A 38 5.56 5.81 6.34
CA ILE A 38 5.78 7.23 6.06
C ILE A 38 6.09 7.93 7.36
N PHE A 39 7.27 8.55 7.44
CA PHE A 39 7.64 9.48 8.51
C PHE A 39 7.34 10.92 8.04
N ALA A 40 6.50 11.62 8.80
CA ALA A 40 6.19 13.04 8.62
C ALA A 40 6.74 13.84 9.81
N GLY A 41 7.57 14.84 9.53
CA GLY A 41 8.23 15.64 10.56
C GLY A 41 8.64 17.02 10.09
N ASP A 42 9.25 17.77 11.00
CA ASP A 42 9.72 19.12 10.73
C ASP A 42 11.06 19.45 11.43
N GLU A 43 11.71 20.50 10.94
CA GLU A 43 13.01 21.00 11.44
C GLU A 43 12.95 21.65 12.82
N THR A 44 11.79 22.17 13.23
CA THR A 44 11.62 22.93 14.49
C THR A 44 11.26 22.05 15.69
N SER A 45 10.83 20.81 15.45
CA SER A 45 10.42 19.88 16.50
C SER A 45 11.60 19.17 17.14
N GLU A 46 11.85 19.44 18.42
CA GLU A 46 12.84 18.68 19.21
C GLU A 46 12.46 17.19 19.29
N ALA A 47 11.16 16.85 19.28
CA ALA A 47 10.72 15.45 19.24
C ALA A 47 11.14 14.78 17.91
N CYS A 48 11.02 15.46 16.77
CA CYS A 48 11.53 14.98 15.49
C CYS A 48 13.04 14.81 15.50
N LYS A 49 13.79 15.76 16.08
CA LYS A 49 15.24 15.66 16.21
C LYS A 49 15.66 14.45 17.04
N VAL A 50 15.00 14.23 18.20
CA VAL A 50 15.21 13.03 19.03
C VAL A 50 14.94 11.77 18.22
N TRP A 51 13.80 11.71 17.51
CA TRP A 51 13.48 10.57 16.66
C TRP A 51 14.57 10.27 15.63
N ARG A 52 14.95 11.27 14.83
CA ARG A 52 15.91 11.12 13.73
C ARG A 52 17.33 10.79 14.18
N THR A 53 17.72 11.23 15.38
CA THR A 53 19.08 11.02 15.90
C THR A 53 19.21 9.75 16.73
N GLN A 54 18.15 9.29 17.38
CA GLN A 54 18.19 8.11 18.25
C GLN A 54 17.47 6.90 17.66
N TRP A 55 16.22 7.09 17.24
CA TRP A 55 15.32 6.00 16.87
C TRP A 55 15.43 5.61 15.39
N GLU A 56 15.53 6.58 14.48
CA GLU A 56 15.64 6.32 13.04
C GLU A 56 16.88 5.47 12.69
N PRO A 57 18.09 5.70 13.26
CA PRO A 57 19.24 4.86 12.98
C PRO A 57 19.05 3.42 13.44
N MET A 58 18.48 3.20 14.63
CA MET A 58 18.18 1.86 15.15
C MET A 58 17.14 1.16 14.28
N PHE A 59 16.09 1.88 13.88
CA PHE A 59 15.06 1.38 12.98
C PHE A 59 15.65 0.93 11.64
N LYS A 60 16.48 1.75 11.01
CA LYS A 60 17.12 1.44 9.71
C LYS A 60 18.03 0.20 9.76
N GLN A 61 18.56 -0.12 10.95
CA GLN A 61 19.36 -1.34 11.17
C GLN A 61 18.50 -2.58 11.47
N SER A 62 17.19 -2.42 11.74
CA SER A 62 16.31 -3.53 12.05
C SER A 62 16.02 -4.40 10.82
N PRO A 63 15.75 -5.72 11.00
CA PRO A 63 15.33 -6.57 9.89
C PRO A 63 13.98 -6.16 9.29
N ALA A 64 13.11 -5.51 10.07
CA ALA A 64 11.81 -5.00 9.60
C ALA A 64 11.98 -3.93 8.52
N PHE A 65 12.99 -3.07 8.63
CA PHE A 65 13.28 -2.02 7.65
C PHE A 65 13.51 -2.58 6.24
N GLN A 66 14.13 -3.76 6.12
CA GLN A 66 14.41 -4.38 4.82
C GLN A 66 13.15 -4.89 4.11
N LYS A 67 12.04 -5.03 4.84
CA LYS A 67 10.78 -5.60 4.37
C LYS A 67 9.69 -4.56 4.08
N LEU A 68 9.99 -3.28 4.28
CA LEU A 68 9.06 -2.17 4.06
C LEU A 68 9.61 -1.16 3.05
N ASP A 69 8.71 -0.34 2.51
CA ASP A 69 9.08 0.88 1.80
C ASP A 69 9.08 2.04 2.80
N TYR A 70 10.20 2.74 2.95
CA TYR A 70 10.30 3.87 3.87
C TYR A 70 10.28 5.21 3.11
N ARG A 71 9.33 6.07 3.44
CA ARG A 71 9.18 7.40 2.83
C ARG A 71 9.25 8.48 3.90
N VAL A 72 9.79 9.63 3.52
CA VAL A 72 9.99 10.77 4.43
C VAL A 72 9.36 12.01 3.84
N VAL A 73 8.55 12.70 4.63
CA VAL A 73 8.06 14.05 4.38
C VAL A 73 8.58 14.93 5.51
N PHE A 74 9.62 15.70 5.22
CA PHE A 74 10.29 16.52 6.22
C PHE A 74 10.25 17.98 5.78
N THR A 75 9.67 18.83 6.62
CA THR A 75 9.36 20.22 6.27
C THR A 75 10.06 21.20 7.20
N LYS A 76 10.07 22.49 6.83
CA LYS A 76 10.69 23.52 7.69
C LYS A 76 9.92 23.78 8.97
N THR A 77 8.59 23.68 8.94
CA THR A 77 7.72 23.94 10.09
C THR A 77 6.53 22.99 10.05
N PRO A 78 5.93 22.61 11.19
CA PRO A 78 4.88 21.60 11.23
C PRO A 78 3.67 22.00 10.38
N ALA A 79 3.30 23.29 10.35
CA ALA A 79 2.16 23.78 9.57
C ALA A 79 2.26 23.48 8.06
N LEU A 80 3.47 23.31 7.52
CA LEU A 80 3.67 22.93 6.12
C LEU A 80 3.26 21.49 5.82
N LEU A 81 3.24 20.60 6.82
CA LEU A 81 2.73 19.24 6.64
C LEU A 81 1.25 19.20 6.28
N LEU A 82 0.49 20.26 6.57
CA LEU A 82 -0.92 20.37 6.18
C LEU A 82 -1.12 20.99 4.79
N LYS A 83 -0.03 21.18 4.02
CA LYS A 83 -0.06 21.79 2.69
C LYS A 83 0.28 20.74 1.62
N PRO A 84 -0.59 20.52 0.61
CA PRO A 84 -0.32 19.55 -0.46
C PRO A 84 0.99 19.80 -1.23
N ALA A 85 1.45 21.05 -1.28
CA ALA A 85 2.71 21.45 -1.92
C ALA A 85 3.95 20.88 -1.22
N SER A 86 3.86 20.52 0.07
CA SER A 86 4.95 19.95 0.85
C SER A 86 5.06 18.42 0.72
N TRP A 87 4.10 17.79 0.03
CA TRP A 87 4.06 16.34 -0.15
C TRP A 87 4.42 15.92 -1.58
N PRO A 88 5.22 14.85 -1.74
CA PRO A 88 5.38 14.17 -3.03
C PRO A 88 4.01 13.82 -3.63
N ALA A 89 3.88 13.95 -4.96
CA ALA A 89 2.61 13.76 -5.65
C ALA A 89 1.98 12.38 -5.38
N ASP A 90 2.80 11.34 -5.26
CA ASP A 90 2.39 9.96 -4.97
C ASP A 90 1.91 9.74 -3.53
N LEU A 91 2.16 10.68 -2.61
CA LEU A 91 1.77 10.61 -1.20
C LEU A 91 0.67 11.61 -0.81
N ARG A 92 0.19 12.45 -1.74
CA ARG A 92 -0.85 13.45 -1.43
C ARG A 92 -2.15 12.85 -0.91
N TRP A 93 -2.51 11.66 -1.38
CA TRP A 93 -3.69 10.94 -0.89
C TRP A 93 -3.60 10.61 0.62
N VAL A 94 -2.39 10.48 1.19
CA VAL A 94 -2.18 10.26 2.62
C VAL A 94 -2.51 11.53 3.40
N LEU A 95 -2.08 12.69 2.87
CA LEU A 95 -2.46 13.98 3.44
C LEU A 95 -3.98 14.19 3.35
N ASP A 96 -4.59 13.90 2.20
CA ASP A 96 -6.04 14.05 2.03
C ASP A 96 -6.80 13.19 3.05
N ALA A 97 -6.39 11.94 3.24
CA ALA A 97 -6.95 11.06 4.25
C ALA A 97 -6.75 11.58 5.69
N LEU A 98 -5.59 12.14 6.01
CA LEU A 98 -5.33 12.77 7.31
C LEU A 98 -6.30 13.94 7.53
N LEU A 99 -6.40 14.87 6.59
CA LEU A 99 -7.24 16.07 6.71
C LEU A 99 -8.73 15.76 6.83
N MET A 100 -9.19 14.62 6.31
CA MET A 100 -10.56 14.15 6.43
C MET A 100 -10.81 13.31 7.70
N SER A 101 -9.76 12.89 8.41
CA SER A 101 -9.88 12.05 9.60
C SER A 101 -10.08 12.87 10.87
N GLN A 102 -10.84 12.34 11.83
CA GLN A 102 -10.99 12.95 13.16
C GLN A 102 -9.62 13.17 13.84
N VAL A 103 -8.71 12.21 13.69
CA VAL A 103 -7.35 12.29 14.23
C VAL A 103 -6.58 13.49 13.65
N GLY A 104 -6.69 13.74 12.34
CA GLY A 104 -6.05 14.89 11.71
C GLY A 104 -6.69 16.22 12.10
N VAL A 105 -8.00 16.24 12.39
CA VAL A 105 -8.68 17.42 12.93
C VAL A 105 -8.20 17.74 14.35
N GLU A 106 -8.07 16.73 15.21
CA GLU A 106 -7.69 16.91 16.61
C GLU A 106 -6.20 17.20 16.80
N GLN A 107 -5.35 16.44 16.11
CA GLN A 107 -3.89 16.51 16.30
C GLN A 107 -3.20 17.43 15.28
N GLY A 108 -3.91 17.85 14.22
CA GLY A 108 -3.39 18.77 13.20
C GLY A 108 -1.99 18.41 12.71
N ALA A 109 -1.08 19.37 12.87
CA ALA A 109 0.30 19.29 12.41
C ALA A 109 1.27 18.69 13.44
N GLU A 110 0.80 17.92 14.44
CA GLU A 110 1.68 17.30 15.42
C GLU A 110 2.72 16.37 14.79
N THR A 111 3.96 16.47 15.27
CA THR A 111 5.14 15.73 14.81
C THR A 111 5.96 15.17 15.98
N PRO A 112 6.74 14.10 15.80
CA PRO A 112 6.81 13.25 14.60
C PRO A 112 5.55 12.43 14.40
N ARG A 113 5.08 12.30 13.16
CA ARG A 113 3.92 11.48 12.80
C ARG A 113 4.36 10.34 11.89
N PHE A 114 3.73 9.19 12.09
CA PHE A 114 3.99 7.98 11.34
C PHE A 114 2.70 7.46 10.73
N PHE A 115 2.78 6.98 9.48
CA PHE A 115 1.70 6.29 8.80
C PHE A 115 2.20 4.93 8.36
N LEU A 116 1.47 3.88 8.72
CA LEU A 116 1.62 2.57 8.12
C LEU A 116 0.57 2.43 7.04
N VAL A 117 1.05 2.16 5.82
CA VAL A 117 0.22 1.91 4.65
C VAL A 117 0.38 0.47 4.23
N GLN A 118 -0.74 -0.24 4.10
CA GLN A 118 -0.78 -1.61 3.59
C GLN A 118 -1.85 -1.69 2.51
N ASN A 119 -1.54 -2.34 1.39
CA ASN A 119 -2.47 -2.51 0.27
C ASN A 119 -3.10 -1.19 -0.23
N GLY A 120 -2.35 -0.09 -0.17
CA GLY A 120 -2.81 1.24 -0.61
C GLY A 120 -3.75 1.94 0.37
N GLN A 121 -3.85 1.48 1.63
CA GLN A 121 -4.67 2.10 2.67
C GLN A 121 -3.82 2.40 3.90
N ILE A 122 -4.11 3.51 4.58
CA ILE A 122 -3.54 3.78 5.90
C ILE A 122 -4.20 2.79 6.88
N THR A 123 -3.42 1.85 7.40
CA THR A 123 -3.89 0.86 8.38
C THR A 123 -3.59 1.27 9.81
N PHE A 124 -2.57 2.11 10.00
CA PHE A 124 -2.22 2.60 11.33
C PHE A 124 -1.54 3.98 11.28
N THR A 125 -1.75 4.78 12.32
CA THR A 125 -1.04 6.06 12.51
C THR A 125 -0.60 6.21 13.96
N ALA A 126 0.56 6.83 14.17
CA ALA A 126 1.10 7.12 15.49
C ALA A 126 1.75 8.50 15.51
N VAL A 127 1.72 9.16 16.66
CA VAL A 127 2.31 10.49 16.84
C VAL A 127 3.20 10.51 18.09
N GLY A 128 4.39 11.07 17.95
CA GLY A 128 5.36 11.22 19.03
C GLY A 128 6.28 10.00 19.21
N ASN A 129 7.36 10.23 19.96
CA ASN A 129 8.40 9.22 20.21
C ASN A 129 7.92 8.05 21.08
N ASN A 130 7.01 8.31 22.02
CA ASN A 130 6.43 7.26 22.85
C ASN A 130 5.57 6.33 21.99
N ALA A 131 4.65 6.86 21.18
CA ALA A 131 3.83 6.05 20.30
C ALA A 131 4.66 5.33 19.23
N TRP A 132 5.79 5.91 18.80
CA TRP A 132 6.76 5.19 17.97
C TRP A 132 7.27 3.92 18.66
N ARG A 133 7.83 4.06 19.86
CA ARG A 133 8.45 2.97 20.62
C ARG A 133 7.43 1.92 21.05
N ASP A 134 6.30 2.37 21.58
CA ASP A 134 5.37 1.53 22.31
C ASP A 134 4.31 0.89 21.37
N VAL A 135 4.12 1.45 20.18
CA VAL A 135 3.05 1.00 19.27
C VAL A 135 3.50 0.82 17.82
N MET A 136 4.01 1.87 17.16
CA MET A 136 4.33 1.80 15.73
C MET A 136 5.42 0.77 15.45
N PHE A 137 6.54 0.81 16.17
CA PHE A 137 7.63 -0.13 15.93
C PHE A 137 7.24 -1.59 16.20
N PRO A 138 6.57 -1.94 17.32
CA PRO A 138 5.98 -3.27 17.50
C PRO A 138 5.03 -3.68 16.38
N THR A 139 4.19 -2.76 15.89
CA THR A 139 3.28 -3.02 14.75
C THR A 139 4.07 -3.33 13.48
N LEU A 140 5.16 -2.60 13.22
CA LEU A 140 6.04 -2.88 12.07
C LEU A 140 6.70 -4.27 12.17
N LEU A 141 7.09 -4.68 13.36
CA LEU A 141 7.63 -6.03 13.59
C LEU A 141 6.58 -7.10 13.25
N ASP A 142 5.34 -6.93 13.70
CA ASP A 142 4.24 -7.85 13.42
C ASP A 142 3.91 -7.92 11.91
N VAL A 143 3.64 -6.78 11.26
CA VAL A 143 3.26 -6.76 9.84
C VAL A 143 4.37 -7.20 8.90
N THR A 144 5.64 -7.11 9.33
CA THR A 144 6.78 -7.62 8.56
C THR A 144 7.18 -9.04 8.95
N ASN A 145 6.44 -9.68 9.86
CA ASN A 145 6.76 -10.97 10.45
C ASN A 145 8.25 -11.05 10.86
N THR A 146 8.68 -10.04 11.61
CA THR A 146 10.02 -9.91 12.15
C THR A 146 9.90 -10.06 13.66
N ARG A 147 10.60 -11.04 14.24
CA ARG A 147 10.63 -11.17 15.70
C ARG A 147 11.40 -9.98 16.29
N ALA A 148 10.88 -9.46 17.40
CA ALA A 148 11.63 -8.56 18.28
C ALA A 148 12.87 -9.26 18.83
#